data_AF-A0A7S4DYA0-F1
#
_entry.id   AF-A0A7S4DYA0-F1
#
_cell.length_a   1.000
_cell.length_b   1.000
_cell.length_c   1.000
_cell.angle_alpha   90.00
_cell.angle_beta   90.00
_cell.angle_gamma   90.00
#
_symmetry.space_group_name_H-M   'P 1'
#
loop_
_entity.id
_entity.type
_entity.pdbx_description
1 polymer ?
#
loop_
_entity_poly.entity_id
_entity_poly.type
_entity_poly.pdbx_seq_one_letter_code
_entity_poly.pdbx_strand_id
1 'polypeptide(L)'
;TIEDRFGLTFFLSTFWVFFPMFNAATTFPGERAVLLRDRAQGSYRLSAYFVAKQAAEIPLNWLIPSLFLILVYWMTNINSSVGAFFQMWALLLLGVEISTSLGMLISAAETDPKKALTWVTILILLAHFFAGFFIDIANIPIWLRWLNWVSFMKYTFGSQAVTVFDNDASFSCASQDSEYAVCNQGDPNARISGSDVLEKRSIANIPVAYALVLLLGTLATKLATYVVLYHRYKPRAPRVTNPGTTKGTTKGNTKGNCSSSSSARGKNTKD
;
A
#
# COMPACT_ATOMS: atom_id res chain seq x y z
N THR A 1 10.29 -24.19 13.44
CA THR A 1 10.42 -25.10 12.28
C THR A 1 10.46 -24.28 10.99
N ILE A 2 10.65 -24.89 9.81
CA ILE A 2 10.69 -24.16 8.51
C ILE A 2 9.33 -23.50 8.24
N GLU A 3 8.23 -24.24 8.46
CA GLU A 3 6.86 -23.74 8.25
C GLU A 3 6.52 -22.59 9.19
N ASP A 4 6.95 -22.62 10.46
CA ASP A 4 6.73 -21.50 11.39
C ASP A 4 7.37 -20.20 10.88
N ARG A 5 8.57 -20.30 10.28
CA ARG A 5 9.28 -19.14 9.73
C ARG A 5 8.58 -18.59 8.49
N PHE A 6 8.10 -19.47 7.61
CA PHE A 6 7.28 -19.05 6.46
C PHE A 6 5.96 -18.42 6.89
N GLY A 7 5.24 -19.03 7.83
CA GLY A 7 3.98 -18.52 8.35
C GLY A 7 4.15 -17.16 9.00
N LEU A 8 5.22 -16.99 9.77
CA LEU A 8 5.59 -15.69 10.36
C LEU A 8 5.89 -14.65 9.29
N THR A 9 6.77 -14.94 8.32
CA THR A 9 7.09 -14.00 7.24
C THR A 9 5.87 -13.64 6.40
N PHE A 10 5.01 -14.61 6.10
CA PHE A 10 3.77 -14.39 5.37
C PHE A 10 2.79 -13.50 6.14
N PHE A 11 2.63 -13.74 7.45
CA PHE A 11 1.81 -12.91 8.32
C PHE A 11 2.33 -11.47 8.41
N LEU A 12 3.65 -11.31 8.59
CA LEU A 12 4.31 -10.00 8.63
C LEU A 12 4.10 -9.21 7.34
N SER A 13 4.32 -9.86 6.18
CA SER A 13 4.04 -9.28 4.86
C SER A 13 2.58 -8.85 4.74
N THR A 14 1.66 -9.76 5.04
CA THR A 14 0.21 -9.57 4.88
C THR A 14 -0.32 -8.43 5.73
N PHE A 15 0.00 -8.43 7.03
CA PHE A 15 -0.54 -7.46 7.97
C PHE A 15 -0.14 -6.02 7.58
N TRP A 16 1.13 -5.81 7.26
CA TRP A 16 1.66 -4.49 6.92
C TRP A 16 1.35 -4.03 5.50
N VAL A 17 1.02 -4.96 4.59
CA VAL A 17 0.50 -4.61 3.27
C VAL A 17 -0.97 -4.22 3.35
N PHE A 18 -1.79 -4.96 4.09
CA PHE A 18 -3.25 -4.80 4.07
C PHE A 18 -3.69 -3.45 4.63
N PHE A 19 -3.15 -3.09 5.80
CA PHE A 19 -3.52 -1.88 6.53
C PHE A 19 -3.40 -0.58 5.71
N PRO A 20 -2.26 -0.26 5.07
CA PRO A 20 -2.11 0.97 4.29
C PRO A 20 -3.00 1.02 3.04
N MET A 21 -3.28 -0.13 2.39
CA MET A 21 -4.16 -0.16 1.22
C MET A 21 -5.59 0.28 1.59
N PHE A 22 -6.10 -0.24 2.71
CA PHE A 22 -7.42 0.10 3.22
C PHE A 22 -7.49 1.56 3.67
N ASN A 23 -6.46 2.06 4.37
CA ASN A 23 -6.41 3.45 4.80
C ASN A 23 -6.37 4.43 3.62
N ALA A 24 -5.55 4.13 2.61
CA ALA A 24 -5.51 4.91 1.37
C ALA A 24 -6.87 4.90 0.67
N ALA A 25 -7.56 3.75 0.68
CA ALA A 25 -8.84 3.59 0.03
C ALA A 25 -9.95 4.47 0.64
N THR A 26 -9.97 4.60 1.97
CA THR A 26 -11.01 5.33 2.71
C THR A 26 -10.72 6.82 2.85
N THR A 27 -9.45 7.20 2.94
CA THR A 27 -9.04 8.59 3.19
C THR A 27 -9.10 9.44 1.92
N PHE A 28 -8.66 8.88 0.79
CA PHE A 28 -8.54 9.61 -0.47
C PHE A 28 -9.87 10.20 -0.99
N PRO A 29 -11.03 9.51 -0.93
CA PRO A 29 -12.31 10.08 -1.34
C PRO A 29 -12.73 11.33 -0.55
N GLY A 30 -12.37 11.41 0.74
CA GLY A 30 -12.64 12.58 1.58
C GLY A 30 -11.76 13.77 1.20
N GLU A 31 -10.47 13.53 1.01
CA GLU A 31 -9.51 14.57 0.58
C GLU A 31 -9.83 15.13 -0.81
N ARG A 32 -10.36 14.28 -1.70
CA ARG A 32 -10.71 14.65 -3.07
C ARG A 32 -11.68 15.84 -3.15
N ALA A 33 -12.69 15.88 -2.28
CA ALA A 33 -13.67 16.98 -2.29
C ALA A 33 -13.00 18.33 -1.96
N VAL A 34 -12.08 18.31 -1.00
CA VAL A 34 -11.27 19.48 -0.61
C VAL A 34 -10.32 19.87 -1.75
N LEU A 35 -9.64 18.90 -2.35
CA LEU A 35 -8.73 19.13 -3.49
C LEU A 35 -9.44 19.83 -4.65
N LEU A 36 -10.67 19.42 -4.97
CA LEU A 36 -11.44 20.03 -6.04
C LEU A 36 -11.84 21.48 -5.75
N ARG A 37 -12.22 21.76 -4.50
CA ARG A 37 -12.55 23.11 -4.04
C ARG A 37 -11.34 24.04 -4.14
N ASP A 38 -10.20 23.60 -3.64
CA ASP A 38 -8.99 24.43 -3.58
C ASP A 38 -8.39 24.63 -4.99
N ARG A 39 -8.53 23.64 -5.89
CA ARG A 39 -8.14 23.76 -7.29
C ARG A 39 -9.06 24.67 -8.10
N ALA A 40 -10.35 24.72 -7.78
CA ALA A 40 -11.29 25.66 -8.41
C ALA A 40 -10.96 27.13 -8.07
N GLN A 41 -10.31 27.37 -6.93
CA GLN A 41 -9.81 28.68 -6.50
C GLN A 41 -8.40 29.00 -7.05
N GLY A 42 -7.77 28.06 -7.76
CA GLY A 42 -6.42 28.24 -8.30
C GLY A 42 -5.30 28.17 -7.26
N SER A 43 -5.56 27.67 -6.04
CA SER A 43 -4.62 27.73 -4.93
C SER A 43 -3.37 26.88 -5.12
N TYR A 44 -3.47 25.66 -5.72
CA TYR A 44 -2.33 24.74 -5.90
C TYR A 44 -2.38 23.93 -7.21
N ARG A 45 -1.19 23.58 -7.73
CA ARG A 45 -1.02 22.62 -8.85
C ARG A 45 -1.24 21.19 -8.34
N LEU A 46 -1.77 20.31 -9.20
CA LEU A 46 -2.03 18.89 -8.85
C LEU A 46 -0.73 18.14 -8.49
N SER A 47 0.37 18.45 -9.18
CA SER A 47 1.68 17.87 -8.89
C SER A 47 2.21 18.29 -7.51
N ALA A 48 2.02 19.55 -7.12
CA ALA A 48 2.43 20.04 -5.80
C ALA A 48 1.65 19.34 -4.68
N TYR A 49 0.33 19.17 -4.85
CA TYR A 49 -0.48 18.40 -3.90
C TYR A 49 -0.03 16.93 -3.82
N PHE A 50 0.21 16.27 -4.96
CA PHE A 50 0.60 14.86 -4.97
C PHE A 50 1.93 14.64 -4.25
N VAL A 51 2.95 15.47 -4.53
CA VAL A 51 4.25 15.38 -3.85
C VAL A 51 4.12 15.69 -2.35
N ALA A 52 3.33 16.71 -1.98
CA ALA A 52 3.10 17.04 -0.58
C ALA A 52 2.40 15.91 0.19
N LYS A 53 1.38 15.28 -0.43
CA LYS A 53 0.69 14.12 0.14
C LYS A 53 1.65 12.95 0.35
N GLN A 54 2.45 12.59 -0.66
CA GLN A 54 3.43 11.51 -0.52
C GLN A 54 4.47 11.82 0.56
N ALA A 55 4.97 13.04 0.63
CA ALA A 55 5.94 13.45 1.64
C ALA A 55 5.37 13.40 3.07
N ALA A 56 4.07 13.63 3.24
CA ALA A 56 3.39 13.53 4.53
C ALA A 56 3.07 12.08 4.93
N GLU A 57 2.73 11.22 3.96
CA GLU A 57 2.35 9.82 4.23
C GLU A 57 3.56 8.90 4.47
N ILE A 58 4.69 9.13 3.78
CA ILE A 58 5.90 8.28 3.90
C ILE A 58 6.39 8.13 5.35
N PRO A 59 6.61 9.22 6.13
CA PRO A 59 7.11 9.10 7.50
C PRO A 59 6.15 8.32 8.42
N LEU A 60 4.85 8.54 8.26
CA LEU A 60 3.83 7.87 9.04
C LEU A 60 3.75 6.38 8.72
N ASN A 61 3.79 6.05 7.42
CA ASN A 61 3.78 4.67 6.94
C ASN A 61 5.06 3.92 7.27
N TRP A 62 6.19 4.60 7.47
CA TRP A 62 7.46 3.94 7.81
C TRP A 62 7.61 3.70 9.31
N LEU A 63 7.17 4.65 10.15
CA LEU A 63 7.41 4.59 11.59
C LEU A 63 6.79 3.35 12.25
N ILE A 64 5.51 3.09 11.97
CA ILE A 64 4.75 2.01 12.63
C ILE A 64 5.28 0.60 12.27
N PRO A 65 5.46 0.22 10.98
CA PRO A 65 6.03 -1.08 10.63
C PRO A 65 7.47 -1.24 11.09
N SER A 66 8.25 -0.14 11.15
CA SER A 66 9.64 -0.20 11.64
C SER A 66 9.69 -0.62 13.10
N LEU A 67 8.89 0.02 13.97
CA LEU A 67 8.83 -0.31 15.38
C LEU A 67 8.39 -1.75 15.60
N PHE A 68 7.36 -2.20 14.87
CA PHE A 68 6.87 -3.56 14.98
C PHE A 68 7.88 -4.60 14.49
N LEU A 69 8.53 -4.36 13.34
CA LEU A 69 9.53 -5.29 12.80
C LEU A 69 10.74 -5.42 13.73
N ILE A 70 11.20 -4.31 14.33
CA ILE A 70 12.28 -4.34 15.33
C ILE A 70 11.88 -5.30 16.46
N LEU A 71 10.70 -5.13 17.05
CA LEU A 71 10.25 -5.98 18.16
C LEU A 71 10.15 -7.45 17.75
N VAL A 72 9.47 -7.76 16.64
CA VAL A 72 9.27 -9.15 16.22
C VAL A 72 10.59 -9.82 15.85
N TYR A 73 11.49 -9.14 15.16
CA TYR A 73 12.78 -9.71 14.74
C TYR A 73 13.61 -10.18 15.93
N TRP A 74 13.74 -9.34 16.96
CA TRP A 74 14.47 -9.68 18.18
C TRP A 74 13.74 -10.73 19.03
N MET A 75 12.40 -10.70 19.09
CA MET A 75 11.63 -11.70 19.84
C MET A 75 11.68 -13.11 19.24
N THR A 76 11.68 -13.19 17.92
CA THR A 76 11.55 -14.47 17.19
C THR A 76 12.90 -15.09 16.83
N ASN A 77 13.98 -14.31 16.94
CA ASN A 77 15.35 -14.73 16.63
C ASN A 77 15.43 -15.52 15.31
N ILE A 78 14.72 -15.02 14.28
CA ILE A 78 14.58 -15.69 12.97
C ILE A 78 15.96 -15.85 12.33
N ASN A 79 16.77 -14.81 12.39
CA ASN A 79 18.11 -14.74 11.82
C ASN A 79 18.99 -13.85 12.71
N SER A 80 20.23 -14.28 12.96
CA SER A 80 21.20 -13.54 13.77
C SER A 80 21.93 -12.44 13.00
N SER A 81 21.81 -12.41 11.67
CA SER A 81 22.49 -11.44 10.82
C SER A 81 21.80 -10.07 10.86
N VAL A 82 22.56 -9.03 11.19
CA VAL A 82 22.08 -7.63 11.13
C VAL A 82 21.83 -7.19 9.68
N GLY A 83 22.57 -7.76 8.71
CA GLY A 83 22.36 -7.47 7.29
C GLY A 83 20.98 -7.94 6.80
N ALA A 84 20.54 -9.12 7.25
CA ALA A 84 19.22 -9.65 6.94
C ALA A 84 18.09 -8.78 7.50
N PHE A 85 18.28 -8.22 8.71
CA PHE A 85 17.33 -7.28 9.30
C PHE A 85 17.11 -6.05 8.41
N PHE A 86 18.19 -5.38 7.98
CA PHE A 86 18.06 -4.18 7.14
C PHE A 86 17.45 -4.48 5.77
N GLN A 87 17.77 -5.63 5.18
CA GLN A 87 17.15 -6.07 3.93
C GLN A 87 15.64 -6.33 4.11
N MET A 88 15.26 -7.09 5.13
CA MET A 88 13.86 -7.38 5.44
C MET A 88 13.08 -6.10 5.75
N TRP A 89 13.70 -5.17 6.49
CA TRP A 89 13.13 -3.84 6.78
C TRP A 89 12.89 -3.03 5.52
N ALA A 90 13.89 -2.89 4.64
CA ALA A 90 13.73 -2.16 3.38
C ALA A 90 12.65 -2.79 2.48
N LEU A 91 12.59 -4.12 2.39
CA LEU A 91 11.59 -4.83 1.61
C LEU A 91 10.18 -4.67 2.19
N LEU A 92 10.04 -4.67 3.52
CA LEU A 92 8.78 -4.38 4.19
C LEU A 92 8.27 -2.98 3.84
N LEU A 93 9.14 -1.97 3.89
CA LEU A 93 8.80 -0.59 3.55
C LEU A 93 8.39 -0.44 2.08
N LEU A 94 9.09 -1.11 1.16
CA LEU A 94 8.69 -1.14 -0.26
C LEU A 94 7.32 -1.82 -0.44
N GLY A 95 7.06 -2.89 0.30
CA GLY A 95 5.77 -3.58 0.35
C GLY A 95 4.62 -2.69 0.83
N VAL A 96 4.88 -1.87 1.86
CA VAL A 96 3.92 -0.86 2.35
C VAL A 96 3.67 0.21 1.28
N GLU A 97 4.71 0.74 0.65
CA GLU A 97 4.59 1.79 -0.37
C GLU A 97 3.82 1.34 -1.62
N ILE A 98 4.04 0.11 -2.13
CA ILE A 98 3.28 -0.41 -3.27
C ILE A 98 1.79 -0.51 -2.91
N SER A 99 1.50 -0.94 -1.69
CA SER A 99 0.14 -1.15 -1.21
C SER A 99 -0.63 0.16 -1.06
N THR A 100 -0.03 1.17 -0.44
CA THR A 100 -0.60 2.53 -0.37
C THR A 100 -0.87 3.08 -1.78
N SER A 101 0.08 2.87 -2.71
CA SER A 101 -0.03 3.37 -4.09
C SER A 101 -1.18 2.73 -4.86
N LEU A 102 -1.39 1.41 -4.69
CA LEU A 102 -2.53 0.69 -5.26
C LEU A 102 -3.85 1.13 -4.65
N GLY A 103 -3.91 1.30 -3.32
CA GLY A 103 -5.10 1.82 -2.63
C GLY A 103 -5.50 3.21 -3.14
N MET A 104 -4.52 4.10 -3.31
CA MET A 104 -4.74 5.43 -3.89
C MET A 104 -5.19 5.36 -5.36
N LEU A 105 -4.65 4.45 -6.17
CA LEU A 105 -5.06 4.28 -7.56
C LEU A 105 -6.53 3.91 -7.67
N ILE A 106 -6.97 2.95 -6.86
CA ILE A 106 -8.37 2.48 -6.85
C ILE A 106 -9.30 3.61 -6.40
N SER A 107 -8.94 4.35 -5.34
CA SER A 107 -9.74 5.48 -4.88
C SER A 107 -9.67 6.72 -5.76
N ALA A 108 -8.65 6.84 -6.61
CA ALA A 108 -8.62 7.85 -7.65
C ALA A 108 -9.50 7.49 -8.85
N ALA A 109 -9.64 6.21 -9.15
CA ALA A 109 -10.48 5.69 -10.23
C ALA A 109 -11.97 5.72 -9.87
N GLU A 110 -12.32 5.34 -8.64
CA GLU A 110 -13.70 5.26 -8.15
C GLU A 110 -14.11 6.49 -7.35
N THR A 111 -15.35 6.97 -7.56
CA THR A 111 -15.87 8.13 -6.83
C THR A 111 -16.60 7.75 -5.55
N ASP A 112 -17.09 6.52 -5.47
CA ASP A 112 -17.83 5.99 -4.31
C ASP A 112 -16.88 5.20 -3.41
N PRO A 113 -16.68 5.61 -2.14
CA PRO A 113 -15.79 4.91 -1.21
C PRO A 113 -16.20 3.44 -0.98
N LYS A 114 -17.50 3.11 -1.04
CA LYS A 114 -17.96 1.73 -0.84
C LYS A 114 -17.53 0.82 -2.00
N LYS A 115 -17.57 1.32 -3.23
CA LYS A 115 -17.12 0.60 -4.41
C LYS A 115 -15.60 0.43 -4.42
N ALA A 116 -14.86 1.48 -4.07
CA ALA A 116 -13.40 1.42 -3.95
C ALA A 116 -12.97 0.33 -2.94
N LEU A 117 -13.62 0.26 -1.78
CA LEU A 117 -13.34 -0.74 -0.75
C LEU A 117 -13.59 -2.17 -1.23
N THR A 118 -14.64 -2.37 -2.02
CA THR A 118 -14.97 -3.67 -2.60
C THR A 118 -13.86 -4.13 -3.55
N TRP A 119 -13.40 -3.24 -4.43
CA TRP A 119 -12.27 -3.53 -5.34
C TRP A 119 -10.98 -3.82 -4.60
N VAL A 120 -10.65 -3.03 -3.57
CA VAL A 120 -9.47 -3.24 -2.71
C VAL A 120 -9.51 -4.63 -2.08
N THR A 121 -10.65 -5.02 -1.50
CA THR A 121 -10.82 -6.33 -0.85
C THR A 121 -10.63 -7.48 -1.84
N ILE A 122 -11.22 -7.38 -3.04
CA ILE A 122 -11.06 -8.39 -4.11
C ILE A 122 -9.59 -8.51 -4.53
N LEU A 123 -8.92 -7.39 -4.79
CA LEU A 123 -7.52 -7.37 -5.24
C LEU A 123 -6.57 -7.95 -4.19
N ILE A 124 -6.80 -7.62 -2.92
CA ILE A 124 -6.04 -8.17 -1.81
C ILE A 124 -6.22 -9.68 -1.74
N LEU A 125 -7.46 -10.18 -1.72
CA LEU A 125 -7.73 -11.61 -1.63
C LEU A 125 -7.06 -12.37 -2.78
N LEU A 126 -7.21 -11.89 -4.00
CA LEU A 126 -6.55 -12.47 -5.17
C LEU A 126 -5.03 -12.47 -5.01
N ALA A 127 -4.43 -11.34 -4.62
CA ALA A 127 -2.99 -11.25 -4.41
C ALA A 127 -2.48 -12.23 -3.33
N HIS A 128 -3.25 -12.48 -2.27
CA HIS A 128 -2.91 -13.41 -1.20
C HIS A 128 -2.90 -14.87 -1.66
N PHE A 129 -3.94 -15.30 -2.39
CA PHE A 129 -3.99 -16.68 -2.91
C PHE A 129 -2.82 -16.97 -3.85
N PHE A 130 -2.45 -16.00 -4.69
CA PHE A 130 -1.34 -16.14 -5.64
C PHE A 130 0.02 -15.69 -5.09
N ALA A 131 0.16 -15.46 -3.78
CA ALA A 131 1.40 -15.02 -3.15
C ALA A 131 2.48 -16.12 -3.10
N GLY A 132 2.11 -17.40 -3.26
CA GLY A 132 3.02 -18.54 -3.19
C GLY A 132 3.10 -19.23 -1.82
N PHE A 133 2.32 -18.79 -0.84
CA PHE A 133 2.20 -19.45 0.48
C PHE A 133 1.11 -20.54 0.50
N PHE A 134 -0.09 -20.23 -0.01
CA PHE A 134 -1.23 -21.18 -0.02
C PHE A 134 -1.15 -22.22 -1.13
N ILE A 135 -0.63 -21.81 -2.29
CA ILE A 135 -0.50 -22.64 -3.49
C ILE A 135 0.92 -22.45 -3.99
N ASP A 136 1.66 -23.56 -4.10
CA ASP A 136 3.01 -23.52 -4.68
C ASP A 136 2.94 -23.07 -6.15
N ILE A 137 3.90 -22.23 -6.55
CA ILE A 137 3.93 -21.59 -7.87
C ILE A 137 3.98 -22.66 -8.99
N ALA A 138 4.62 -23.80 -8.73
CA ALA A 138 4.71 -24.92 -9.66
C ALA A 138 3.35 -25.58 -9.94
N ASN A 139 2.45 -25.60 -8.95
CA ASN A 139 1.14 -26.27 -9.03
C ASN A 139 0.06 -25.36 -9.65
N ILE A 140 0.37 -24.11 -9.99
CA ILE A 140 -0.58 -23.18 -10.61
C ILE A 140 -0.77 -23.58 -12.09
N PRO A 141 -2.03 -23.80 -12.55
CA PRO A 141 -2.29 -24.14 -13.95
C PRO A 141 -1.88 -23.00 -14.88
N ILE A 142 -1.43 -23.36 -16.09
CA ILE A 142 -0.80 -22.43 -17.06
C ILE A 142 -1.67 -21.20 -17.36
N TRP A 143 -2.99 -21.36 -17.43
CA TRP A 143 -3.93 -20.28 -17.72
C TRP A 143 -4.07 -19.25 -16.58
N LEU A 144 -3.76 -19.62 -15.32
CA LEU A 144 -3.74 -18.71 -14.16
C LEU A 144 -2.33 -18.18 -13.84
N ARG A 145 -1.29 -18.71 -14.48
CA ARG A 145 0.10 -18.41 -14.12
C ARG A 145 0.42 -16.91 -14.22
N TRP A 146 -0.22 -16.17 -15.13
CA TRP A 146 -0.02 -14.72 -15.29
C TRP A 146 -0.43 -13.90 -14.06
N LEU A 147 -1.44 -14.32 -13.29
CA LEU A 147 -1.87 -13.60 -12.07
C LEU A 147 -0.77 -13.55 -11.01
N ASN A 148 0.06 -14.59 -10.96
CA ASN A 148 1.19 -14.65 -10.07
C ASN A 148 2.26 -13.60 -10.42
N TRP A 149 2.42 -13.23 -11.69
CA TRP A 149 3.32 -12.15 -12.11
C TRP A 149 2.78 -10.74 -11.82
N VAL A 150 1.46 -10.61 -11.70
CA VAL A 150 0.81 -9.33 -11.37
C VAL A 150 0.72 -9.13 -9.85
N SER A 151 0.72 -10.23 -9.08
CA SER A 151 0.59 -10.18 -7.62
C SER A 151 1.80 -9.52 -6.95
N PHE A 152 1.61 -8.31 -6.44
CA PHE A 152 2.62 -7.62 -5.64
C PHE A 152 2.94 -8.37 -4.33
N MET A 153 1.98 -9.13 -3.78
CA MET A 153 2.18 -9.96 -2.58
C MET A 153 3.20 -11.06 -2.80
N LYS A 154 3.26 -11.67 -4.01
CA LYS A 154 4.30 -12.65 -4.36
C LYS A 154 5.69 -12.05 -4.18
N TYR A 155 5.90 -10.84 -4.68
CA TYR A 155 7.20 -10.18 -4.64
C TYR A 155 7.58 -9.73 -3.23
N THR A 156 6.63 -9.20 -2.45
CA THR A 156 6.87 -8.81 -1.05
C THR A 156 7.18 -10.03 -0.18
N PHE A 157 6.34 -11.07 -0.22
CA PHE A 157 6.56 -12.28 0.56
C PHE A 157 7.81 -13.04 0.11
N GLY A 158 7.98 -13.25 -1.20
CA GLY A 158 9.12 -13.99 -1.74
C GLY A 158 10.45 -13.32 -1.41
N SER A 159 10.54 -11.99 -1.49
CA SER A 159 11.76 -11.26 -1.11
C SER A 159 12.06 -11.34 0.39
N GLN A 160 11.05 -11.23 1.26
CA GLN A 160 11.25 -11.40 2.70
C GLN A 160 11.62 -12.84 3.06
N ALA A 161 11.00 -13.84 2.42
CA ALA A 161 11.35 -15.24 2.61
C ALA A 161 12.81 -15.48 2.23
N VAL A 162 13.27 -14.97 1.08
CA VAL A 162 14.69 -15.05 0.68
C VAL A 162 15.60 -14.50 1.77
N THR A 163 15.34 -13.31 2.31
CA THR A 163 16.20 -12.72 3.37
C THR A 163 16.27 -13.55 4.66
N VAL A 164 15.21 -14.30 4.96
CA VAL A 164 15.14 -15.17 6.14
C VAL A 164 15.94 -16.46 5.95
N PHE A 165 15.97 -17.01 4.73
CA PHE A 165 16.56 -18.33 4.45
C PHE A 165 17.95 -18.28 3.78
N ASP A 166 18.39 -17.14 3.23
CA ASP A 166 19.64 -17.02 2.45
C ASP A 166 20.94 -17.05 3.30
N ASN A 167 20.92 -16.58 4.55
CA ASN A 167 22.14 -16.48 5.38
C ASN A 167 22.46 -17.76 6.17
N ASP A 168 22.80 -18.84 5.47
CA ASP A 168 23.36 -20.08 6.06
C ASP A 168 22.45 -20.70 7.15
N ALA A 169 21.13 -20.54 6.97
CA ALA A 169 20.14 -21.14 7.84
C ALA A 169 20.13 -22.65 7.61
N SER A 170 20.91 -23.38 8.41
CA SER A 170 20.95 -24.83 8.38
C SER A 170 19.89 -25.41 9.33
N PHE A 171 18.97 -26.22 8.81
CA PHE A 171 17.94 -26.88 9.62
C PHE A 171 18.29 -28.34 9.84
N SER A 172 18.16 -28.83 11.08
CA SER A 172 18.31 -30.25 11.40
C SER A 172 17.10 -31.05 10.91
N CYS A 173 17.35 -32.20 10.31
CA CYS A 173 16.31 -33.14 9.90
C CYS A 173 15.52 -33.70 11.09
N ALA A 174 14.22 -33.93 10.91
CA ALA A 174 13.41 -34.69 11.86
C ALA A 174 13.67 -36.20 11.68
N SER A 175 13.50 -36.98 12.74
CA SER A 175 13.85 -38.41 12.77
C SER A 175 12.93 -39.34 11.97
N GLN A 176 11.75 -38.88 11.53
CA GLN A 176 10.83 -39.66 10.66
C GLN A 176 10.12 -38.74 9.65
N ASP A 177 9.91 -39.26 8.43
CA ASP A 177 9.15 -38.68 7.30
C ASP A 177 9.43 -37.21 7.00
N SER A 178 10.62 -36.94 6.47
CA SER A 178 10.98 -35.61 5.98
C SER A 178 10.61 -35.44 4.50
N GLU A 179 10.00 -34.29 4.19
CA GLU A 179 9.66 -33.92 2.80
C GLU A 179 10.89 -33.66 1.92
N TYR A 180 12.07 -33.48 2.54
CA TYR A 180 13.34 -33.21 1.87
C TYR A 180 14.15 -34.51 1.73
N ALA A 181 14.55 -34.83 0.50
CA ALA A 181 15.30 -36.04 0.18
C ALA A 181 16.63 -36.17 0.95
N VAL A 182 17.24 -35.03 1.31
CA VAL A 182 18.48 -34.94 2.12
C VAL A 182 18.31 -35.61 3.49
N CYS A 183 17.11 -35.57 4.07
CA CYS A 183 16.82 -36.16 5.37
C CYS A 183 16.42 -37.65 5.30
N ASN A 184 16.07 -38.15 4.11
CA ASN A 184 15.66 -39.55 3.92
C ASN A 184 16.84 -40.49 3.66
N GLN A 185 18.06 -39.94 3.58
CA GLN A 185 19.29 -40.72 3.35
C GLN A 185 19.83 -41.40 4.62
N GLY A 186 19.19 -41.21 5.78
CA GLY A 186 19.58 -41.88 7.03
C GLY A 186 20.79 -41.25 7.74
N ASP A 187 21.31 -40.14 7.24
CA ASP A 187 22.43 -39.42 7.84
C ASP A 187 21.96 -38.52 9.00
N PRO A 188 22.42 -38.75 10.25
CA PRO A 188 22.02 -37.95 11.41
C PRO A 188 22.58 -36.52 11.41
N ASN A 189 23.58 -36.26 10.56
CA ASN A 189 24.20 -34.94 10.39
C ASN A 189 23.72 -34.20 9.13
N ALA A 190 22.75 -34.77 8.39
CA ALA A 190 22.15 -34.11 7.25
C ALA A 190 21.49 -32.80 7.70
N ARG A 191 21.83 -31.71 7.02
CA ARG A 191 21.25 -30.38 7.27
C ARG A 191 20.61 -29.87 5.99
N ILE A 192 19.41 -29.32 6.12
CA ILE A 192 18.70 -28.68 5.02
C ILE A 192 19.22 -27.26 4.91
N SER A 193 19.75 -26.88 3.74
CA SER A 193 20.11 -25.50 3.44
C SER A 193 18.86 -24.68 3.12
N GLY A 194 18.81 -23.42 3.55
CA GLY A 194 17.73 -22.51 3.19
C GLY A 194 17.58 -22.30 1.68
N SER A 195 18.65 -22.45 0.89
CA SER A 195 18.58 -22.43 -0.59
C SER A 195 17.68 -23.53 -1.14
N ASP A 196 17.77 -24.73 -0.58
CA ASP A 196 17.04 -25.91 -1.06
C ASP A 196 15.54 -25.77 -0.74
N VAL A 197 15.25 -25.12 0.39
CA VAL A 197 13.89 -24.74 0.80
C VAL A 197 13.29 -23.72 -0.17
N LEU A 198 14.05 -22.69 -0.57
CA LEU A 198 13.60 -21.65 -1.50
C LEU A 198 13.39 -22.21 -2.92
N GLU A 199 14.31 -23.06 -3.38
CA GLU A 199 14.22 -23.70 -4.70
C GLU A 199 12.99 -24.61 -4.80
N LYS A 200 12.72 -25.40 -3.76
CA LYS A 200 11.54 -26.27 -3.71
C LYS A 200 10.23 -25.49 -3.82
N ARG A 201 10.16 -24.31 -3.21
CA ARG A 201 8.99 -23.41 -3.31
C ARG A 201 8.99 -22.52 -4.56
N SER A 202 9.93 -22.73 -5.50
CA SER A 202 10.06 -21.94 -6.74
C SER A 202 10.26 -20.44 -6.48
N ILE A 203 10.90 -20.09 -5.37
CA ILE A 203 11.26 -18.71 -5.02
C ILE A 203 12.68 -18.47 -5.49
N ALA A 204 12.87 -17.55 -6.44
CA ALA A 204 14.20 -17.23 -6.94
C ALA A 204 14.98 -16.47 -5.85
N ASN A 205 16.20 -16.91 -5.56
CA ASN A 205 17.09 -16.26 -4.59
C ASN A 205 17.75 -15.00 -5.19
N ILE A 206 16.93 -14.01 -5.57
CA ILE A 206 17.40 -12.74 -6.15
C ILE A 206 16.66 -11.58 -5.47
N PRO A 207 17.03 -11.23 -4.21
CA PRO A 207 16.30 -10.25 -3.42
C PRO A 207 16.33 -8.85 -4.05
N VAL A 208 17.43 -8.50 -4.73
CA VAL A 208 17.58 -7.21 -5.43
C VAL A 208 16.62 -7.08 -6.61
N ALA A 209 16.41 -8.16 -7.39
CA ALA A 209 15.48 -8.12 -8.51
C ALA A 209 14.05 -7.90 -8.02
N TYR A 210 13.65 -8.56 -6.92
CA TYR A 210 12.36 -8.33 -6.31
C TYR A 210 12.20 -6.90 -5.78
N ALA A 211 13.21 -6.34 -5.13
CA ALA A 211 13.19 -4.94 -4.69
C ALA A 211 13.02 -3.97 -5.86
N LEU A 212 13.72 -4.20 -6.98
CA LEU A 212 13.58 -3.39 -8.20
C LEU A 212 12.19 -3.51 -8.81
N VAL A 213 11.61 -4.70 -8.87
CA VAL A 213 10.23 -4.91 -9.37
C VAL A 213 9.23 -4.18 -8.48
N LEU A 214 9.36 -4.26 -7.15
CA LEU A 214 8.50 -3.54 -6.23
C LEU A 214 8.64 -2.02 -6.40
N LEU A 215 9.87 -1.51 -6.51
CA LEU A 215 10.14 -0.09 -6.70
C LEU A 215 9.56 0.41 -8.02
N LEU A 216 9.81 -0.27 -9.12
CA LEU A 216 9.23 0.08 -10.44
C LEU A 216 7.71 0.00 -10.41
N GLY A 217 7.13 -1.00 -9.72
CA GLY A 217 5.70 -1.11 -9.49
C GLY A 217 5.13 0.08 -8.72
N THR A 218 5.82 0.56 -7.68
CA THR A 218 5.36 1.74 -6.91
C THR A 218 5.37 3.00 -7.76
N LEU A 219 6.41 3.21 -8.55
CA LEU A 219 6.52 4.36 -9.44
C LEU A 219 5.45 4.31 -10.54
N ALA A 220 5.22 3.13 -11.13
CA ALA A 220 4.21 2.93 -12.15
C ALA A 220 2.79 3.18 -11.62
N THR A 221 2.47 2.68 -10.42
CA THR A 221 1.15 2.88 -9.81
C THR A 221 0.94 4.34 -9.38
N LYS A 222 1.95 5.00 -8.81
CA LYS A 222 1.88 6.45 -8.51
C LYS A 222 1.72 7.30 -9.77
N LEU A 223 2.43 6.96 -10.85
CA LEU A 223 2.28 7.63 -12.14
C LEU A 223 0.87 7.40 -12.71
N ALA A 224 0.34 6.18 -12.66
CA ALA A 224 -1.01 5.86 -13.09
C ALA A 224 -2.05 6.67 -12.29
N THR A 225 -1.89 6.75 -10.96
CA THR A 225 -2.75 7.58 -10.10
C THR A 225 -2.69 9.04 -10.53
N TYR A 226 -1.49 9.59 -10.74
CA TYR A 226 -1.34 10.96 -11.22
C TYR A 226 -2.04 11.20 -12.57
N VAL A 227 -1.89 10.28 -13.52
CA VAL A 227 -2.52 10.36 -14.86
C VAL A 227 -4.04 10.29 -14.75
N VAL A 228 -4.59 9.39 -13.93
CA VAL A 228 -6.03 9.28 -13.67
C VAL A 228 -6.57 10.59 -13.08
N LEU A 229 -5.87 11.16 -12.09
CA LEU A 229 -6.24 12.45 -11.51
C LEU A 229 -6.10 13.59 -12.54
N TYR A 230 -5.07 13.59 -13.37
CA TYR A 230 -4.86 14.61 -14.38
C TYR A 230 -5.99 14.62 -15.43
N HIS A 231 -6.38 13.45 -15.94
CA HIS A 231 -7.46 13.34 -16.93
C HIS A 231 -8.83 13.66 -16.34
N ARG A 232 -9.12 13.21 -15.11
CA ARG A 232 -10.41 13.46 -14.44
C ARG A 232 -10.59 14.92 -14.01
N TYR A 233 -9.50 15.63 -13.67
CA TYR A 233 -9.55 16.96 -13.06
C TYR A 233 -8.83 18.04 -13.88
N LYS A 234 -8.94 17.97 -15.20
CA LYS A 234 -8.56 19.07 -16.09
C LYS A 234 -9.30 20.34 -15.63
N PRO A 235 -8.59 21.44 -15.32
CA PRO A 235 -9.22 22.62 -14.74
C PRO A 235 -10.27 23.15 -15.70
N ARG A 236 -11.53 23.24 -15.26
CA ARG A 236 -12.53 24.06 -15.98
C ARG A 236 -12.06 25.50 -15.86
N ALA A 237 -11.93 26.18 -16.99
CA ALA A 237 -11.59 27.60 -17.01
C ALA A 237 -12.55 28.35 -16.05
N PRO A 238 -12.06 29.30 -15.24
CA PRO A 238 -12.94 30.14 -14.45
C PRO A 238 -13.95 30.78 -15.40
N ARG A 239 -15.25 30.66 -15.10
CA ARG A 239 -16.25 31.51 -15.76
C ARG A 239 -15.86 32.93 -15.38
N VAL A 240 -15.36 33.68 -16.35
CA VAL A 240 -15.29 35.14 -16.25
C VAL A 240 -16.73 35.61 -16.13
N THR A 241 -17.23 35.75 -14.90
CA THR A 241 -18.38 36.61 -14.66
C THR A 241 -17.87 38.02 -14.90
N ASN A 242 -18.11 38.55 -16.11
CA ASN A 242 -17.84 39.94 -16.44
C ASN A 242 -18.44 40.84 -15.35
N PRO A 243 -17.65 41.64 -14.62
CA PRO A 243 -18.17 42.72 -13.82
C PRO A 243 -18.55 43.85 -14.78
N GLY A 244 -19.71 43.75 -15.42
CA GLY A 244 -20.03 44.70 -16.49
C GLY A 244 -21.31 44.44 -17.27
N THR A 245 -22.44 44.25 -16.59
CA THR A 245 -23.73 44.73 -17.10
C THR A 245 -24.60 45.15 -15.93
N THR A 246 -24.29 46.32 -15.37
CA THR A 246 -25.31 47.23 -14.85
C THR A 246 -26.20 47.64 -16.03
N LYS A 247 -27.21 46.83 -16.37
CA LYS A 247 -28.36 47.34 -17.12
C LYS A 247 -29.24 48.09 -16.14
N GLY A 248 -29.03 49.40 -16.07
CA GLY A 248 -30.05 50.32 -15.61
C GLY A 248 -31.27 50.20 -16.53
N THR A 249 -32.37 49.72 -15.99
CA THR A 249 -33.71 50.11 -16.46
C THR A 249 -34.56 50.34 -15.22
N THR A 250 -34.78 51.62 -14.98
CA THR A 250 -35.69 52.19 -13.99
C THR A 250 -37.14 51.84 -14.32
N LYS A 251 -37.88 51.39 -13.29
CA LYS A 251 -39.30 51.64 -12.95
C LYS A 251 -40.05 50.36 -12.58
N GLY A 252 -40.48 50.30 -11.32
CA GLY A 252 -41.34 49.23 -10.81
C GLY A 252 -41.46 49.29 -9.29
N ASN A 253 -42.20 50.27 -8.82
CA ASN A 253 -42.53 50.59 -7.43
C ASN A 253 -43.06 49.37 -6.65
N THR A 254 -42.43 48.99 -5.52
CA THR A 254 -43.13 48.37 -4.39
C THR A 254 -42.32 48.48 -3.11
N LYS A 255 -42.98 49.07 -2.10
CA LYS A 255 -42.52 49.28 -0.73
C LYS A 255 -42.16 47.95 -0.05
N GLY A 256 -41.10 47.96 0.75
CA GLY A 256 -40.75 46.88 1.67
C GLY A 256 -39.59 47.28 2.57
N ASN A 257 -39.90 47.95 3.68
CA ASN A 257 -39.00 48.20 4.81
C ASN A 257 -38.30 46.91 5.26
N CYS A 258 -36.98 46.95 5.47
CA CYS A 258 -36.42 46.88 6.82
C CYS A 258 -34.91 47.11 6.79
N SER A 259 -34.52 48.15 7.51
CA SER A 259 -33.17 48.58 7.85
C SER A 259 -32.49 47.63 8.84
N SER A 260 -31.23 47.32 8.55
CA SER A 260 -30.08 47.23 9.47
C SER A 260 -30.31 46.87 10.94
N SER A 261 -29.59 45.85 11.42
CA SER A 261 -28.77 46.05 12.61
C SER A 261 -27.48 45.22 12.57
N SER A 262 -26.42 45.91 12.89
CA SER A 262 -25.05 45.47 13.07
C SER A 262 -24.78 45.07 14.52
N SER A 263 -23.75 44.23 14.70
CA SER A 263 -22.77 44.30 15.80
C SER A 263 -23.14 43.70 17.17
N ALA A 264 -22.45 42.59 17.47
CA ALA A 264 -21.56 42.39 18.62
C ALA A 264 -22.06 42.51 20.08
N ARG A 265 -21.62 41.49 20.86
CA ARG A 265 -20.99 41.58 22.21
C ARG A 265 -21.89 41.63 23.47
N GLY A 266 -22.00 40.46 24.11
CA GLY A 266 -21.53 40.23 25.49
C GLY A 266 -22.46 40.51 26.69
N LYS A 267 -22.37 39.58 27.67
CA LYS A 267 -22.64 39.64 29.13
C LYS A 267 -24.05 39.33 29.68
N ASN A 268 -24.07 38.19 30.40
CA ASN A 268 -24.49 37.94 31.80
C ASN A 268 -25.94 38.08 32.32
N THR A 269 -26.17 37.20 33.32
CA THR A 269 -27.07 37.20 34.50
C THR A 269 -28.46 36.57 34.45
N LYS A 270 -28.60 35.54 35.32
CA LYS A 270 -29.67 35.19 36.27
C LYS A 270 -31.08 34.93 35.72
N ASP A 271 -31.57 33.69 35.91
CA ASP A 271 -32.40 33.29 37.07
C ASP A 271 -32.20 31.78 37.34
#